data_AF-A0A0J6VWT8-F1
#
_entry.id   AF-A0A0J6VWT8-F1
#
_cell.length_a   1.000
_cell.length_b   1.000
_cell.length_c   1.000
_cell.angle_alpha   90.00
_cell.angle_beta   90.00
_cell.angle_gamma   90.00
#
_symmetry.space_group_name_H-M   'P 1'
#
loop_
_entity.id
_entity.type
_entity.pdbx_description
1 polymer ?
#
loop_
_entity_poly.entity_id
_entity_poly.type
_entity_poly.pdbx_seq_one_letter_code
_entity_poly.pdbx_strand_id
1 'polypeptide(L)' 'MRAISVAAHDDGVQRFTARVLSDNHPMRAILDHFGASWIRDDLGVVTTEIDVPKPSELPFDSELVRQIRDVARQVIRAVG' A
#
# COMPACT_ATOMS: atom_id res chain seq x y z
N MET A 1 0.94 -1.58 -5.19
CA MET A 1 0.95 -0.71 -3.99
C MET A 1 1.60 0.66 -4.17
N ARG A 2 2.29 0.98 -5.27
CA ARG A 2 3.12 2.21 -5.34
C ARG A 2 2.35 3.53 -5.13
N ALA A 3 1.35 3.84 -5.97
CA ALA A 3 0.64 5.12 -5.89
C ALA A 3 -0.13 5.29 -4.56
N ILE A 4 -0.78 4.23 -4.08
CA ILE A 4 -1.50 4.25 -2.80
C ILE A 4 -0.56 4.49 -1.61
N SER A 5 0.69 4.02 -1.66
CA SER A 5 1.69 4.33 -0.62
C SER A 5 2.00 5.82 -0.51
N VAL A 6 2.02 6.56 -1.63
CA VAL A 6 2.23 8.03 -1.61
C VAL A 6 1.09 8.72 -0.88
N ALA A 7 -0.16 8.37 -1.22
CA ALA A 7 -1.35 8.95 -0.60
C ALA A 7 -1.43 8.59 0.89
N ALA A 8 -1.25 7.31 1.23
CA ALA A 8 -1.31 6.82 2.60
C ALA A 8 -0.23 7.46 3.50
N HIS A 9 0.99 7.62 2.99
CA HIS A 9 2.06 8.28 3.73
C HIS A 9 1.75 9.76 3.99
N ASP A 10 1.19 10.47 3.01
CA ASP A 10 0.79 11.88 3.18
C ASP A 10 -0.36 12.05 4.19
N ASP A 11 -1.25 11.06 4.27
CA ASP A 11 -2.36 10.99 5.23
C ASP A 11 -1.92 10.46 6.63
N GLY A 12 -0.64 10.11 6.80
CA GLY A 12 -0.10 9.64 8.08
C GLY A 12 -0.35 8.16 8.40
N VAL A 13 -0.82 7.37 7.45
CA VAL A 13 -0.95 5.91 7.60
C VAL A 13 0.44 5.29 7.67
N GLN A 14 0.66 4.48 8.71
CA GLN A 14 1.97 3.89 8.98
C GLN A 14 2.10 2.45 8.47
N ARG A 15 0.99 1.69 8.44
CA ARG A 15 1.00 0.27 8.07
C ARG A 15 -0.21 -0.09 7.21
N PHE A 16 0.00 -1.04 6.31
CA PHE A 16 -1.05 -1.70 5.57
C PHE A 16 -1.24 -3.13 6.09
N THR A 17 -2.49 -3.50 6.35
CA THR A 17 -2.89 -4.87 6.60
C THR A 17 -3.62 -5.43 5.39
N ALA A 18 -3.35 -6.68 5.03
CA ALA A 18 -4.06 -7.36 3.96
C ALA A 18 -4.51 -8.76 4.38
N ARG A 19 -5.68 -9.18 3.87
CA ARG A 19 -6.24 -10.52 4.01
C ARG A 19 -6.70 -10.99 2.63
N VAL A 20 -6.17 -12.11 2.17
CA VAL A 20 -6.43 -12.62 0.82
C VAL A 20 -6.53 -14.14 0.83
N LEU A 21 -7.11 -14.72 -0.23
CA LEU A 21 -7.03 -16.16 -0.44
C LEU A 21 -5.57 -16.60 -0.66
N SER A 22 -5.20 -17.78 -0.15
CA SER A 22 -3.84 -18.32 -0.22
C SER A 22 -3.35 -18.55 -1.65
N ASP A 23 -4.29 -18.80 -2.57
CA ASP A 23 -4.08 -19.03 -4.00
C ASP A 23 -4.15 -17.76 -4.86
N ASN A 24 -4.42 -16.59 -4.26
CA ASN A 24 -4.34 -15.30 -4.94
C ASN A 24 -2.87 -14.88 -5.14
N HIS A 25 -2.16 -15.63 -5.97
CA HIS A 25 -0.76 -15.41 -6.28
C HIS A 25 -0.47 -14.00 -6.81
N PRO A 26 -1.30 -13.38 -7.68
CA PRO A 26 -1.05 -12.01 -8.14
C PRO A 26 -1.01 -10.99 -7.01
N MET A 27 -1.98 -11.01 -6.10
CA MET A 27 -2.00 -10.07 -4.98
C MET A 27 -0.86 -10.36 -3.99
N ARG A 28 -0.57 -11.64 -3.75
CA ARG A 28 0.55 -12.02 -2.89
C ARG A 28 1.89 -11.53 -3.43
N ALA A 29 2.15 -11.73 -4.72
CA ALA A 29 3.36 -11.26 -5.38
C ALA A 29 3.52 -9.73 -5.35
N ILE A 30 2.42 -8.98 -5.46
CA ILE A 30 2.45 -7.52 -5.30
C ILE A 30 2.97 -7.15 -3.90
N LEU A 31 2.50 -7.81 -2.85
CA LEU A 31 2.84 -7.50 -1.46
C LEU A 31 4.20 -8.08 -1.05
N ASP A 32 4.61 -9.21 -1.63
CA ASP A 32 5.94 -9.81 -1.45
C ASP A 32 7.04 -8.84 -1.90
N HIS A 33 6.81 -8.08 -2.97
CA HIS A 33 7.71 -7.02 -3.43
C HIS A 33 7.92 -5.89 -2.39
N PHE A 34 7.01 -5.76 -1.42
CA PHE A 34 7.10 -4.80 -0.32
C PHE A 34 7.38 -5.48 1.04
N GLY A 35 7.93 -6.70 1.03
CA GLY A 35 8.40 -7.38 2.24
C GLY A 35 7.31 -8.10 3.04
N ALA A 36 6.19 -8.44 2.42
CA ALA A 36 5.13 -9.18 3.09
C ALA A 36 5.60 -10.52 3.64
N SER A 37 5.24 -10.79 4.89
CA SER A 37 5.35 -12.09 5.54
C SER A 37 3.94 -12.63 5.81
N TRP A 38 3.64 -13.82 5.29
CA TRP A 38 2.30 -14.38 5.32
C TRP A 38 2.06 -15.24 6.55
N ILE A 39 0.94 -14.98 7.22
CA ILE A 39 0.44 -15.78 8.34
C ILE A 39 -0.85 -16.45 7.88
N ARG A 40 -1.01 -17.73 8.19
CA ARG A 40 -2.29 -18.42 7.97
C ARG A 40 -3.30 -17.89 8.98
N ASP A 41 -4.43 -17.41 8.46
CA ASP A 41 -5.52 -16.86 9.27
C ASP A 41 -6.72 -17.82 9.35
N ASP A 42 -7.07 -18.46 8.22
CA ASP A 42 -8.13 -19.45 8.14
C ASP A 42 -7.82 -20.51 7.04
N LEU A 43 -8.74 -21.45 6.79
CA LEU A 43 -8.66 -22.37 5.68
C LEU A 43 -8.68 -21.62 4.35
N GLY A 44 -7.54 -21.68 3.64
CA GLY A 44 -7.38 -21.01 2.36
C GLY A 44 -7.20 -19.50 2.45
N VAL A 45 -6.97 -18.93 3.64
CA VAL A 45 -6.81 -17.48 3.84
C VAL A 45 -5.48 -17.16 4.53
N VAL A 46 -4.79 -16.16 4.01
CA VAL A 46 -3.54 -15.63 4.59
C VAL A 46 -3.65 -14.13 4.86
N THR A 47 -2.98 -13.67 5.90
CA THR A 47 -2.87 -12.27 6.27
C THR A 47 -1.41 -11.81 6.30
N THR A 48 -1.21 -10.50 6.18
CA THR A 48 0.09 -9.86 6.37
C THR A 48 -0.09 -8.42 6.85
N GLU A 49 0.95 -7.88 7.48
CA GLU A 49 1.10 -6.48 7.84
C GLU A 49 2.44 -6.01 7.27
N ILE A 50 2.44 -4.86 6.60
CA ILE A 50 3.65 -4.22 6.05
C ILE A 50 3.65 -2.73 6.41
N ASP A 51 4.84 -2.16 6.59
CA ASP A 51 5.00 -0.72 6.71
C ASP A 51 4.62 -0.04 5.39
N VAL A 52 4.07 1.17 5.46
CA VAL A 52 3.82 1.99 4.27
C VAL A 52 5.17 2.45 3.69
N PRO A 53 5.51 2.08 2.45
CA PRO A 53 6.74 2.51 1.80
C PRO A 53 6.82 4.03 1.74
N LYS A 54 8.00 4.58 2.01
CA LYS A 54 8.23 6.02 1.86
C LYS A 54 8.21 6.39 0.38
N PRO A 55 7.72 7.59 0.01
CA PRO A 55 7.74 8.03 -1.38
C PRO A 55 9.14 7.99 -2.02
N SER A 56 10.21 8.18 -1.22
CA SER A 56 11.61 8.09 -1.67
C SER A 56 12.08 6.68 -2.03
N GLU A 57 11.35 5.63 -1.60
CA GLU A 57 11.66 4.22 -1.88
C GLU A 57 10.93 3.72 -3.14
N LEU A 58 10.05 4.54 -3.72
CA LEU A 58 9.26 4.19 -4.89
C LEU A 58 9.97 4.60 -6.18
N PRO A 59 9.84 3.82 -7.27
CA PRO A 59 10.42 4.13 -8.56
C PRO A 59 9.56 5.14 -9.33
N PHE A 60 9.27 6.28 -8.72
CA PHE A 60 8.58 7.40 -9.32
C PHE A 60 9.47 8.64 -9.27
N ASP A 61 9.39 9.47 -10.31
CA ASP A 61 10.00 10.79 -10.24
C ASP A 61 9.24 11.69 -9.25
N SER A 62 9.88 12.78 -8.86
CA SER A 62 9.32 13.73 -7.90
C SER A 62 8.05 14.42 -8.39
N GLU A 63 7.88 14.57 -9.71
CA GLU A 63 6.70 15.22 -10.26
C GLU A 63 5.47 14.33 -10.10
N LEU A 64 5.58 13.05 -10.45
CA LEU A 64 4.53 12.07 -10.29
C LEU A 64 4.16 11.86 -8.82
N VAL A 65 5.16 11.83 -7.91
CA VAL A 65 4.90 11.80 -6.46
C VAL A 65 4.06 13.01 -6.03
N ARG A 66 4.40 14.21 -6.51
CA ARG A 66 3.64 15.43 -6.22
C ARG A 66 2.23 15.36 -6.78
N GLN A 67 2.04 14.94 -8.03
CA GLN A 67 0.72 14.82 -8.66
C GLN A 67 -0.19 13.85 -7.91
N ILE A 68 0.31 12.68 -7.52
CA ILE A 68 -0.45 11.69 -6.73
C ILE A 68 -0.86 12.28 -5.38
N ARG A 69 0.06 12.96 -4.69
CA ARG A 69 -0.19 13.62 -3.41
C ARG A 69 -1.26 14.71 -3.55
N ASP A 70 -1.15 15.57 -4.56
CA ASP A 70 -2.06 16.68 -4.77
C ASP A 70 -3.50 16.18 -4.99
N VAL A 71 -3.67 15.15 -5.83
CA VAL A 71 -4.99 14.51 -6.07
C VAL A 71 -5.52 13.85 -4.79
N ALA A 72 -4.69 13.12 -4.05
CA ALA A 72 -5.11 12.50 -2.79
C ALA A 72 -5.60 13.54 -1.79
N ARG A 73 -4.84 14.63 -1.58
CA ARG A 73 -5.22 15.74 -0.69
C ARG A 73 -6.51 16.41 -1.10
N GLN A 74 -6.73 16.62 -2.40
CA GLN A 74 -7.96 17.23 -2.90
C GLN A 74 -9.18 16.41 -2.48
N VAL A 75 -9.15 15.10 -2.67
CA VAL A 75 -10.27 14.22 -2.32
C VAL A 75 -10.44 14.11 -0.81
N ILE A 76 -9.37 13.87 -0.06
CA ILE A 76 -9.42 13.71 1.40
C ILE A 76 -9.95 14.97 2.08
N ARG A 77 -9.52 16.16 1.65
CA ARG A 77 -9.96 17.44 2.25
C ARG A 77 -11.35 17.90 1.77
N ALA A 78 -11.79 17.47 0.60
CA ALA A 78 -13.11 17.85 0.09
C ALA A 78 -14.26 17.17 0.82
N VAL A 79 -13.99 16.02 1.45
CA VAL A 79 -14.99 15.22 2.18
C VAL A 79 -14.82 15.27 3.70
N GLY A 80 -13.78 15.97 4.18
CA GLY A 80 -13.45 16.15 5.60
C GLY A 80 -14.07 17.39 6.23
#